data_AF-A0A7S1H5I3-F1
#
_entry.id   AF-A0A7S1H5I3-F1
#
_cell.length_a   1.000
_cell.length_b   1.000
_cell.length_c   1.000
_cell.angle_alpha   90.00
_cell.angle_beta   90.00
_cell.angle_gamma   90.00
#
_symmetry.space_group_name_H-M   'P 1'
#
loop_
_entity.id
_entity.type
_entity.pdbx_description
1 polymer ?
#
loop_
_entity_poly.entity_id
_entity_poly.type
_entity_poly.pdbx_seq_one_letter_code
_entity_poly.pdbx_strand_id
1 'polypeptide(L)'
;VSGPVFVEGVVESVAVSLGQQVVKGQVLAVISSSSVSDQRAEFQNSQKRLQLARTTYEREKQLFEQRISPQQDVQQAEQAMREAEIAVANARQKLQAIGASADSSALNRFELRAP
;
A
#
# COMPACT_ATOMS: atom_id res chain seq x y z
N VAL A 1 -31.33 5.44 -7.15
CA VAL A 1 -30.80 6.51 -6.28
C VAL A 1 -29.69 5.93 -5.43
N SER A 2 -28.44 6.04 -5.90
CA SER A 2 -27.26 5.68 -5.09
C SER A 2 -26.89 6.89 -4.24
N GLY A 3 -27.00 6.74 -2.91
CA GLY A 3 -26.52 7.74 -1.96
C GLY A 3 -24.98 7.78 -1.93
N PRO A 4 -24.39 8.90 -1.48
CA PRO A 4 -22.95 9.01 -1.34
C PRO A 4 -22.43 8.08 -0.24
N VAL A 5 -21.31 7.41 -0.51
CA VAL A 5 -20.52 6.69 0.48
C VAL A 5 -19.54 7.69 1.09
N PHE A 6 -19.74 8.07 2.35
CA PHE A 6 -18.77 8.89 3.08
C PHE A 6 -17.67 7.99 3.65
N VAL A 7 -16.43 8.26 3.28
CA VAL A 7 -15.24 7.68 3.92
C VAL A 7 -14.94 8.53 5.16
N GLU A 8 -14.85 7.91 6.33
CA GLU A 8 -14.40 8.58 7.56
C GLU A 8 -12.93 9.00 7.40
N GLY A 9 -12.69 10.29 7.25
CA GLY A 9 -11.35 10.88 7.22
C GLY A 9 -11.40 12.24 7.92
N VAL A 10 -10.53 12.43 8.91
CA VAL A 10 -10.38 13.72 9.62
C VAL A 10 -9.70 14.70 8.67
N VAL A 11 -10.38 15.81 8.36
CA VAL A 11 -9.82 16.91 7.56
C VAL A 11 -8.89 17.73 8.46
N GLU A 12 -7.57 17.60 8.28
CA GLU A 12 -6.59 18.25 9.16
C GLU A 12 -6.38 19.76 8.84
N SER A 13 -6.67 20.22 7.62
CA SER A 13 -6.84 21.65 7.34
C SER A 13 -7.58 21.93 6.03
N VAL A 14 -8.45 22.94 6.06
CA VAL A 14 -9.05 23.55 4.87
C VAL A 14 -8.23 24.79 4.54
N ALA A 15 -7.50 24.79 3.41
CA ALA A 15 -6.65 25.91 2.99
C ALA A 15 -7.41 27.00 2.23
N VAL A 16 -8.73 27.09 2.41
CA VAL A 16 -9.60 28.09 1.75
C VAL A 16 -10.76 28.46 2.67
N SER A 17 -10.89 29.76 2.97
CA SER A 17 -12.07 30.29 3.65
C SER A 17 -13.29 30.23 2.72
N LEU A 18 -14.45 29.89 3.28
CA LEU A 18 -15.75 29.91 2.59
C LEU A 18 -15.93 31.25 1.85
N GLY A 19 -15.94 31.22 0.51
CA GLY A 19 -16.13 32.39 -0.35
C GLY A 19 -14.97 32.75 -1.29
N GLN A 20 -13.84 32.04 -1.24
CA GLN A 20 -12.68 32.34 -2.10
C GLN A 20 -12.80 31.68 -3.50
N GLN A 21 -12.59 32.48 -4.55
CA GLN A 21 -12.61 32.05 -5.94
C GLN A 21 -11.38 31.17 -6.24
N VAL A 22 -11.58 29.91 -6.60
CA VAL A 22 -10.49 28.94 -6.87
C VAL A 22 -10.24 28.78 -8.37
N VAL A 23 -8.97 28.68 -8.76
CA VAL A 23 -8.54 28.51 -10.15
C VAL A 23 -8.39 27.02 -10.47
N LYS A 24 -8.72 26.62 -11.70
CA LYS A 24 -8.52 25.25 -12.19
C LYS A 24 -7.07 24.80 -11.96
N GLY A 25 -6.90 23.74 -11.17
CA GLY A 25 -5.58 23.25 -10.77
C GLY A 25 -5.05 23.72 -9.42
N GLN A 26 -5.80 24.51 -8.65
CA GLN A 26 -5.41 24.93 -7.30
C GLN A 26 -5.62 23.81 -6.26
N VAL A 27 -4.63 23.62 -5.39
CA VAL A 27 -4.65 22.64 -4.29
C VAL A 27 -5.61 23.11 -3.20
N LEU A 28 -6.69 22.36 -2.97
CA LEU A 28 -7.80 22.76 -2.08
C LEU A 28 -7.67 22.20 -0.65
N ALA A 29 -7.02 21.06 -0.48
CA ALA A 29 -6.77 20.46 0.83
C ALA A 29 -5.49 19.61 0.78
N VAL A 30 -4.65 19.75 1.79
CA VAL A 30 -3.55 18.81 2.07
C VAL A 30 -4.12 17.82 3.08
N ILE A 31 -4.54 16.65 2.62
CA ILE A 31 -4.92 15.58 3.55
C ILE A 31 -3.61 14.95 4.01
N SER A 32 -3.12 15.34 5.18
CA SER A 32 -2.15 14.54 5.96
C SER A 32 -2.90 13.31 6.47
N SER A 33 -3.20 12.39 5.55
CA SER A 33 -4.05 11.25 5.82
C SER A 33 -3.24 10.22 6.57
N SER A 34 -3.43 10.10 7.88
CA SER A 34 -2.97 8.97 8.68
C SER A 34 -3.25 7.65 7.96
N SER A 35 -4.43 7.54 7.36
CA SER A 35 -4.86 6.43 6.50
C SER A 35 -3.89 6.09 5.35
N VAL A 36 -3.32 7.08 4.66
CA VAL A 36 -2.33 6.82 3.59
C VAL A 36 -0.98 6.40 4.17
N SER A 37 -0.59 7.00 5.29
CA SER A 37 0.63 6.62 6.00
C SER A 37 0.55 5.18 6.50
N ASP A 38 -0.59 4.79 7.06
CA ASP A 38 -0.89 3.42 7.50
C ASP A 38 -0.88 2.44 6.31
N GLN A 39 -1.49 2.81 5.18
CA GLN A 39 -1.52 1.97 3.99
C GLN A 39 -0.12 1.82 3.35
N ARG A 40 0.74 2.85 3.46
CA ARG A 40 2.14 2.81 3.02
C ARG A 40 2.98 1.92 3.93
N ALA A 41 2.78 2.04 5.25
CA ALA A 41 3.42 1.18 6.23
C ALA A 41 3.02 -0.30 5.99
N GLU A 42 1.75 -0.57 5.74
CA GLU A 42 1.26 -1.91 5.42
C GLU A 42 1.90 -2.46 4.14
N PHE A 43 2.01 -1.66 3.08
CA PHE A 43 2.71 -2.06 1.87
C PHE A 43 4.19 -2.37 2.13
N GLN A 44 4.90 -1.53 2.88
CA GLN A 44 6.29 -1.78 3.25
C GLN A 44 6.44 -3.07 4.08
N ASN A 45 5.55 -3.29 5.04
CA ASN A 45 5.51 -4.51 5.86
C ASN A 45 5.28 -5.74 4.98
N SER A 46 4.31 -5.70 4.06
CA SER A 46 4.02 -6.81 3.15
C SER A 46 5.23 -7.13 2.26
N GLN A 47 5.97 -6.12 1.78
CA GLN A 47 7.20 -6.34 1.01
C GLN A 47 8.28 -7.05 1.82
N LYS A 48 8.48 -6.65 3.08
CA LYS A 48 9.47 -7.30 3.96
C LYS A 48 9.10 -8.74 4.25
N ARG A 49 7.80 -9.03 4.45
CA ARG A 49 7.30 -10.40 4.60
C ARG A 49 7.52 -11.23 3.35
N LEU A 50 7.26 -10.68 2.16
CA LEU A 50 7.54 -11.35 0.90
C LEU A 50 9.03 -11.66 0.75
N GLN A 51 9.90 -10.69 1.04
CA GLN A 51 11.34 -10.89 0.98
C GLN A 51 11.79 -12.05 1.89
N LEU A 52 11.30 -12.10 3.12
CA LEU A 52 11.58 -13.19 4.05
C LEU A 52 11.07 -14.53 3.52
N ALA A 53 9.81 -14.59 3.08
CA ALA A 53 9.18 -15.82 2.60
C ALA A 53 9.90 -16.37 1.35
N ARG A 54 10.34 -15.48 0.45
CA ARG A 54 11.15 -15.83 -0.71
C ARG A 54 12.49 -16.43 -0.31
N THR A 55 13.22 -15.79 0.61
CA THR A 55 14.50 -16.34 1.10
C THR A 55 14.31 -17.70 1.78
N THR A 56 13.22 -17.88 2.53
CA THR A 56 12.89 -19.18 3.13
C THR A 56 12.61 -20.23 2.06
N TYR A 57 11.79 -19.92 1.05
CA TYR A 57 11.53 -20.83 -0.07
C TYR A 57 12.81 -21.22 -0.83
N GLU A 58 13.67 -20.24 -1.13
CA GLU A 58 14.95 -20.48 -1.80
C GLU A 58 15.86 -21.39 -0.97
N ARG A 59 15.91 -21.19 0.36
CA ARG A 59 16.64 -22.05 1.30
C ARG A 59 16.09 -23.48 1.32
N GLU A 60 14.78 -23.64 1.53
CA GLU A 60 14.17 -24.97 1.60
C GLU A 60 14.34 -25.72 0.28
N LYS A 61 14.20 -25.03 -0.85
CA LYS A 61 14.46 -25.62 -2.18
C LYS A 61 15.89 -26.13 -2.29
N GLN A 62 16.89 -25.33 -1.88
CA GLN A 62 18.30 -25.76 -1.89
C GLN A 62 18.54 -26.96 -0.97
N LEU A 63 17.95 -26.97 0.22
CA LEU A 63 18.07 -28.08 1.16
C LEU A 63 17.40 -29.34 0.63
N PHE A 64 16.25 -29.23 -0.04
CA PHE A 64 15.59 -30.35 -0.71
C PHE A 64 16.42 -30.91 -1.87
N GLU A 65 17.01 -30.05 -2.70
CA GLU A 65 17.94 -30.46 -3.77
C GLU A 65 19.16 -31.21 -3.20
N GLN A 66 19.62 -30.82 -2.01
CA GLN A 66 20.67 -31.50 -1.24
C GLN A 66 20.16 -32.74 -0.46
N ARG A 67 18.87 -33.07 -0.57
CA ARG A 67 18.18 -34.17 0.16
C ARG A 67 18.25 -34.04 1.69
N ILE A 68 18.32 -32.81 2.19
CA ILE A 68 18.33 -32.46 3.62
C ILE A 68 16.91 -32.19 4.13
N SER A 69 16.15 -31.34 3.41
CA SER A 69 14.76 -31.02 3.77
C SER A 69 13.76 -31.93 3.06
N PRO A 70 12.61 -32.29 3.69
CA PRO A 70 11.47 -32.91 3.04
C PRO A 70 10.85 -32.04 1.92
N GLN A 71 10.22 -32.69 0.93
CA GLN A 71 9.48 -31.98 -0.12
C GLN A 71 8.32 -31.12 0.43
N GLN A 72 7.73 -31.56 1.55
CA GLN A 72 6.64 -30.85 2.21
C GLN A 72 7.08 -29.45 2.68
N ASP A 73 8.30 -29.30 3.18
CA ASP A 73 8.82 -28.03 3.69
C ASP A 73 8.98 -27.01 2.55
N VAL A 74 9.42 -27.46 1.38
CA VAL A 74 9.46 -26.65 0.15
C VAL A 74 8.06 -26.18 -0.24
N GLN A 75 7.07 -27.08 -0.23
CA GLN A 75 5.69 -26.75 -0.59
C GLN A 75 5.08 -25.74 0.39
N GLN A 76 5.33 -25.90 1.69
CA GLN A 76 4.89 -24.96 2.73
C GLN A 76 5.54 -23.59 2.56
N ALA A 77 6.86 -23.54 2.32
CA ALA A 77 7.57 -22.30 2.08
C ALA A 77 7.11 -21.61 0.79
N GLU A 78 6.82 -22.37 -0.26
CA GLU A 78 6.28 -21.85 -1.53
C GLU A 78 4.87 -21.27 -1.34
N GLN A 79 4.01 -21.94 -0.57
CA GLN A 79 2.70 -21.42 -0.21
C GLN A 79 2.82 -20.09 0.54
N ALA A 80 3.66 -20.03 1.58
CA ALA A 80 3.87 -18.81 2.35
C ALA A 80 4.43 -17.66 1.49
N MET A 81 5.32 -17.97 0.54
CA MET A 81 5.82 -16.99 -0.43
C MET A 81 4.69 -16.44 -1.30
N ARG A 82 3.85 -17.31 -1.88
CA ARG A 82 2.70 -16.90 -2.70
C ARG A 82 1.69 -16.05 -1.92
N GLU A 83 1.39 -16.43 -0.68
CA GLU A 83 0.51 -15.64 0.18
C GLU A 83 1.07 -14.23 0.43
N ALA A 84 2.38 -14.11 0.65
CA ALA A 84 3.04 -12.82 0.81
C ALA A 84 3.07 -12.00 -0.50
N GLU A 85 3.20 -12.63 -1.66
CA GLU A 85 3.09 -11.96 -2.98
C GLU A 85 1.71 -11.35 -3.17
N ILE A 86 0.65 -12.10 -2.85
CA ILE A 86 -0.73 -11.63 -2.89
C ILE A 86 -0.92 -10.46 -1.94
N ALA A 87 -0.37 -10.53 -0.72
CA ALA A 87 -0.45 -9.44 0.24
C ALA A 87 0.19 -8.15 -0.29
N VAL A 88 1.36 -8.24 -0.93
CA VAL A 88 2.03 -7.09 -1.57
C VAL A 88 1.19 -6.52 -2.71
N ALA A 89 0.64 -7.38 -3.58
CA ALA A 89 -0.21 -6.97 -4.69
C ALA A 89 -1.45 -6.21 -4.19
N ASN A 90 -2.12 -6.75 -3.17
CA ASN A 90 -3.29 -6.13 -2.54
C ASN A 90 -2.94 -4.79 -1.89
N ALA A 91 -1.84 -4.71 -1.13
CA ALA A 91 -1.41 -3.47 -0.49
C ALA A 91 -1.04 -2.39 -1.53
N ARG A 92 -0.44 -2.79 -2.66
CA ARG A 92 -0.14 -1.90 -3.79
C ARG A 92 -1.42 -1.37 -4.44
N GLN A 93 -2.38 -2.24 -4.72
CA GLN A 93 -3.67 -1.86 -5.31
C GLN A 93 -4.42 -0.87 -4.41
N LYS A 94 -4.43 -1.11 -3.09
CA LYS A 94 -5.04 -0.20 -2.11
C LYS A 94 -4.38 1.19 -2.12
N LEU A 95 -3.04 1.26 -2.17
CA LEU A 95 -2.33 2.54 -2.29
C LEU A 95 -2.69 3.30 -3.58
N GLN A 96 -2.72 2.58 -4.71
CA GLN A 96 -3.08 3.15 -6.01
C GLN A 96 -4.52 3.68 -6.04
N ALA A 97 -5.47 2.98 -5.43
CA ALA A 97 -6.86 3.40 -5.35
C ALA A 97 -7.06 4.72 -4.57
N ILE A 98 -6.16 5.03 -3.63
CA ILE A 98 -6.19 6.28 -2.86
C ILE A 98 -5.43 7.42 -3.59
N GLY A 99 -4.84 7.14 -4.76
CA GLY A 99 -4.04 8.10 -5.52
C GLY A 99 -2.61 8.29 -4.98
N ALA A 100 -2.18 7.46 -4.03
CA ALA A 100 -0.81 7.45 -3.53
C ALA A 100 0.06 6.58 -4.44
N SER A 101 1.01 7.18 -5.15
CA SER A 101 2.03 6.41 -5.86
C SER A 101 3.11 5.95 -4.87
N ALA A 102 3.47 4.67 -4.94
CA ALA A 102 4.52 4.07 -4.10
C ALA A 102 5.90 4.76 -4.25
N ASP A 103 6.11 5.45 -5.37
CA ASP A 103 7.36 6.11 -5.77
C ASP A 103 7.39 7.61 -5.46
N SER A 104 6.31 8.18 -4.90
CA SER A 104 6.33 9.58 -4.46
C SER A 104 7.16 9.70 -3.17
N SER A 105 8.44 10.05 -3.36
CA SER A 105 9.32 10.61 -2.32
C SER A 105 8.90 12.03 -1.89
N ALA A 106 7.86 12.57 -2.52
CA ALA A 106 7.25 13.83 -2.12
C ALA A 106 6.33 13.60 -0.91
N LEU A 107 6.88 13.88 0.27
CA LEU A 107 6.19 14.06 1.55
C LEU A 107 4.70 14.40 1.40
N ASN A 108 3.83 13.47 1.82
CA ASN A 108 2.50 13.71 2.39
C ASN A 108 1.66 14.84 1.76
N ARG A 109 1.62 14.95 0.42
CA ARG A 109 0.84 16.00 -0.23
C ARG A 109 -0.05 15.44 -1.33
N PHE A 110 -1.29 15.15 -0.93
CA PHE A 110 -2.38 15.02 -1.89
C PHE A 110 -2.84 16.40 -2.30
N GLU A 111 -2.77 16.67 -3.60
CA GLU A 111 -3.25 17.91 -4.17
C GLU A 111 -4.64 17.68 -4.76
N LEU A 112 -5.69 17.96 -3.97
CA LEU A 112 -7.07 18.00 -4.48
C LEU A 112 -7.21 19.24 -5.37
N ARG A 113 -7.30 19.05 -6.70
CA ARG A 113 -7.41 20.13 -7.68
C ARG A 113 -8.86 20.31 -8.13
N ALA A 114 -9.35 21.55 -8.13
CA ALA A 114 -10.66 21.89 -8.66
C ALA A 114 -10.77 21.55 -10.16
N PRO A 115 -11.93 21.07 -10.66
CA PRO A 115 -12.16 20.82 -12.08
C PRO A 115 -12.14 22.08 -12.96
#